data_AF-A0A4S8PN00-F1
#
_entry.id   AF-A0A4S8PN00-F1
#
_cell.length_a   1.000
_cell.length_b   1.000
_cell.length_c   1.000
_cell.angle_alpha   90.00
_cell.angle_beta   90.00
_cell.angle_gamma   90.00
#
_symmetry.space_group_name_H-M   'P 1'
#
loop_
_entity.id
_entity.type
_entity.pdbx_description
1 polymer ?
#
loop_
_entity_poly.entity_id
_entity_poly.type
_entity_poly.pdbx_seq_one_letter_code
_entity_poly.pdbx_strand_id
1 'polypeptide(L)'
;MAREDRLDDSELLTGFDEVGPVDRGFETALRGYDKRQVDRYLQQMQLQMDTLAGERAEALAQIDRLVVQIQQLQAQIQELRRRSAAGDKASYRHLGVRIEHMLTLAEEQAEEIKANAQTQTQHLHLHADQRLRDAEAQIEQARKDFETTLKARRAAAEKAEADRRAIIDAEINKRAREAQALVDQAKERAATLVAEAEQDAENKRAAADEQTRQLVAHVERLRTEAQQLKDDSTVAAEQAVAEAREKADRIAAEADAEAERKRAEHEAELRDLRTEAVENLEKFKQETETFAQSVRTEAENEATRVRAEAADSATLTRTEAADESKRLRQDAQRRVEEAEGEAQRITAETDAKAAKLAAEAEEAARKAREDAEAAALRLAEETERETLRLREEAADAGRKEREAAEGAARRLTEETAEETRRLREGAAAEAERLTAEAAAEAKALRENADREKADAAAEVKRARAEVAAIEAERERLLADAKAEAARILDQAGLEAEEVRSQRDQYVSEAEKKAENAKRRAEELSKSAKQTARRDSEAILATARAQAKKLVEEARANRAAEKGAEAPAKEAPVNPPANKGRGRPQAGGKQASSEAAQKVPTT
;
A
#
# COMPACT_ATOMS: atom_id res chain seq x y z
N MET A 1 -68.79 -53.59 44.22
CA MET A 1 -69.19 -53.24 42.84
C MET A 1 -68.19 -52.20 42.36
N ALA A 2 -67.01 -52.56 41.87
CA ALA A 2 -66.72 -53.09 40.53
C ALA A 2 -67.21 -52.16 39.40
N ARG A 3 -66.27 -51.39 38.82
CA ARG A 3 -66.14 -50.94 37.41
C ARG A 3 -64.95 -49.96 37.36
N GLU A 4 -63.77 -50.43 36.98
CA GLU A 4 -63.24 -50.46 35.59
C GLU A 4 -62.57 -49.13 35.22
N ASP A 5 -61.39 -48.87 35.78
CA ASP A 5 -60.37 -48.02 35.13
C ASP A 5 -59.52 -48.95 34.25
N ARG A 6 -59.94 -49.07 32.98
CA ARG A 6 -59.10 -49.65 31.93
C ARG A 6 -58.08 -48.57 31.57
N LEU A 7 -56.84 -48.76 32.01
CA LEU A 7 -55.69 -48.08 31.43
C LEU A 7 -55.61 -48.53 29.97
N ASP A 8 -55.80 -47.59 29.06
CA ASP A 8 -55.66 -47.80 27.63
C ASP A 8 -54.20 -48.15 27.30
N ASP A 9 -53.96 -49.40 26.88
CA ASP A 9 -52.68 -49.91 26.37
C ASP A 9 -52.21 -49.23 25.06
N SER A 10 -52.86 -48.14 24.63
CA SER A 10 -52.51 -47.37 23.44
C SER A 10 -51.53 -46.21 23.69
N GLU A 11 -51.19 -45.87 24.94
CA GLU A 11 -50.21 -44.81 25.24
C GLU A 11 -48.76 -45.31 25.38
N LEU A 12 -48.53 -46.63 25.44
CA LEU A 12 -47.18 -47.21 25.50
C LEU A 12 -46.58 -47.54 24.12
N LEU A 13 -47.35 -47.35 23.04
CA LEU A 13 -46.93 -47.68 21.67
C LEU A 13 -46.94 -46.47 20.71
N THR A 14 -46.94 -45.24 21.22
CA THR A 14 -46.90 -44.00 20.43
C THR A 14 -45.53 -43.30 20.46
N GLY A 15 -44.56 -43.83 21.21
CA GLY A 15 -43.20 -43.25 21.29
C GLY A 15 -42.25 -43.60 20.14
N PHE A 16 -42.67 -44.41 19.16
CA PHE A 16 -41.77 -44.92 18.11
C PHE A 16 -42.00 -44.35 16.70
N ASP A 17 -42.94 -43.42 16.51
CA ASP A 17 -43.30 -42.93 15.16
C ASP A 17 -43.36 -41.39 15.02
N GLU A 18 -42.60 -40.65 15.84
CA GLU A 18 -42.24 -39.25 15.51
C GLU A 18 -40.81 -39.19 14.95
N VAL A 19 -40.57 -39.87 13.83
CA VAL A 19 -39.51 -39.47 12.90
C VAL A 19 -40.16 -38.54 11.89
N GLY A 20 -40.34 -37.28 12.28
CA GLY A 20 -40.49 -36.22 11.29
C GLY A 20 -39.33 -36.32 10.28
N PRO A 21 -39.52 -35.97 9.00
CA PRO A 21 -38.45 -36.06 8.02
C PRO A 21 -37.30 -35.17 8.50
N VAL A 22 -36.26 -35.78 9.09
CA VAL A 22 -35.09 -35.06 9.53
C VAL A 22 -34.37 -34.70 8.26
N ASP A 23 -34.59 -33.47 7.81
CA ASP A 23 -33.88 -32.89 6.69
C ASP A 23 -32.41 -32.71 7.11
N ARG A 24 -31.64 -33.81 7.06
CA ARG A 24 -30.22 -33.88 7.39
C ARG A 24 -29.40 -33.53 6.14
N GLY A 25 -29.64 -32.34 5.59
CA GLY A 25 -28.72 -31.77 4.62
C GLY A 25 -27.42 -31.37 5.34
N PHE A 26 -26.32 -32.05 5.06
CA PHE A 26 -25.00 -31.48 5.38
C PHE A 26 -24.80 -30.24 4.52
N GLU A 27 -24.15 -29.20 5.06
CA GLU A 27 -23.86 -27.99 4.30
C GLU A 27 -22.93 -28.31 3.13
N THR A 28 -23.29 -27.91 1.92
CA THR A 28 -22.48 -28.14 0.72
C THR A 28 -21.44 -27.04 0.53
N ALA A 29 -20.16 -27.40 0.55
CA ALA A 29 -19.04 -26.56 0.15
C ALA A 29 -18.86 -26.58 -1.38
N LEU A 30 -17.98 -25.74 -1.93
CA LEU A 30 -17.70 -25.61 -3.37
C LEU A 30 -17.37 -26.95 -4.08
N ARG A 31 -17.08 -28.00 -3.32
CA ARG A 31 -17.04 -29.40 -3.76
C ARG A 31 -17.56 -30.34 -2.67
N GLY A 32 -18.83 -30.74 -2.73
CA GLY A 32 -19.43 -31.74 -1.83
C GLY A 32 -19.84 -31.18 -0.46
N TYR A 33 -19.88 -32.01 0.58
CA TYR A 33 -20.33 -31.65 1.93
C TYR A 33 -19.18 -31.20 2.84
N ASP A 34 -19.46 -30.37 3.85
CA ASP A 34 -18.46 -29.97 4.86
C ASP A 34 -17.99 -31.18 5.69
N LYS A 35 -16.75 -31.59 5.44
CA LYS A 35 -16.08 -32.71 6.10
C LYS A 35 -16.12 -32.60 7.63
N ARG A 36 -16.00 -31.39 8.19
CA ARG A 36 -16.01 -31.18 9.66
C ARG A 36 -17.38 -31.38 10.30
N GLN A 37 -18.45 -31.16 9.54
CA GLN A 37 -19.82 -31.41 10.00
C GLN A 37 -20.13 -32.91 9.96
N VAL A 38 -19.71 -33.60 8.90
CA VAL A 38 -19.86 -35.06 8.74
C VAL A 38 -19.07 -35.81 9.81
N ASP A 39 -17.81 -35.45 10.05
CA ASP A 39 -16.95 -36.12 11.04
C ASP A 39 -17.51 -35.98 12.47
N ARG A 40 -18.05 -34.81 12.84
CA ARG A 40 -18.72 -34.59 14.14
C ARG A 40 -19.99 -35.42 14.28
N TYR A 41 -20.78 -35.51 13.21
CA TYR A 41 -22.01 -36.30 13.22
C TYR A 41 -21.74 -37.80 13.33
N LEU A 42 -20.72 -38.31 12.64
CA LEU A 42 -20.28 -39.70 12.76
C LEU A 42 -19.77 -40.02 14.18
N GLN A 43 -18.99 -39.13 14.78
CA GLN A 43 -18.55 -39.26 16.17
C GLN A 43 -19.74 -39.28 17.14
N GLN A 44 -20.74 -38.43 16.93
CA GLN A 44 -21.94 -38.41 17.75
C GLN A 44 -22.75 -39.71 17.61
N MET A 45 -22.91 -40.22 16.39
CA MET A 45 -23.60 -41.51 16.15
C MET A 45 -22.85 -42.67 16.79
N GLN A 46 -21.51 -42.68 16.72
CA GLN A 46 -20.70 -43.72 17.38
C GLN A 46 -20.86 -43.67 18.90
N LEU A 47 -20.83 -42.49 19.50
CA LEU A 47 -21.04 -42.33 20.94
C LEU A 47 -22.44 -42.81 21.36
N GLN A 48 -23.47 -42.55 20.55
CA GLN A 48 -24.82 -43.06 20.80
C GLN A 48 -24.90 -44.59 20.72
N MET A 49 -24.20 -45.21 19.75
CA MET A 49 -24.15 -46.67 19.65
C MET A 49 -23.46 -47.30 20.85
N ASP A 50 -22.38 -46.69 21.35
CA ASP A 50 -21.67 -47.18 22.54
C ASP A 50 -22.53 -47.06 23.80
N THR A 51 -23.28 -45.96 23.95
CA THR A 51 -24.22 -45.81 25.08
C THR A 51 -25.33 -46.85 25.05
N LEU A 52 -25.94 -47.09 23.88
CA LEU A 52 -27.00 -48.09 23.72
C LEU A 52 -26.48 -49.52 23.94
N ALA A 53 -25.24 -49.80 23.56
CA ALA A 53 -24.59 -51.07 23.84
C ALA A 53 -24.37 -51.29 25.36
N GLY A 54 -24.00 -50.23 26.09
CA GLY A 54 -23.88 -50.25 27.55
C GLY A 54 -25.21 -50.52 28.24
N GLU A 55 -26.27 -49.79 27.87
CA GLU A 55 -27.62 -49.98 28.40
C GLU A 55 -28.14 -51.41 28.15
N ARG A 56 -27.88 -51.96 26.96
CA ARG A 56 -28.22 -53.35 26.62
C ARG A 56 -27.49 -54.36 27.52
N ALA A 57 -26.22 -54.13 27.83
CA ALA A 57 -25.45 -55.01 28.71
C ALA A 57 -25.97 -54.98 30.16
N GLU A 58 -26.36 -53.80 30.66
CA GLU A 58 -26.97 -53.65 31.98
C GLU A 58 -28.33 -54.36 32.09
N ALA A 59 -29.17 -54.25 31.06
CA ALA A 59 -30.46 -54.93 31.01
C ALA A 59 -30.32 -56.46 31.05
N LEU A 60 -29.35 -57.02 30.32
CA LEU A 60 -29.05 -58.46 30.37
C LEU A 60 -28.58 -58.91 31.76
N ALA A 61 -27.73 -58.12 32.42
CA ALA A 61 -27.29 -58.42 33.79
C ALA A 61 -28.43 -58.38 34.82
N GLN A 62 -29.46 -57.54 34.60
CA GLN A 62 -30.65 -57.53 35.45
C GLN A 62 -31.50 -58.80 35.26
N ILE A 63 -31.63 -59.29 34.03
CA ILE A 63 -32.35 -60.54 33.73
C ILE A 63 -31.66 -61.73 34.43
N ASP A 64 -30.34 -61.83 34.35
CA ASP A 64 -29.59 -62.92 35.00
C ASP A 64 -29.77 -62.94 36.53
N ARG A 65 -29.84 -61.77 37.17
CA ARG A 65 -30.12 -61.67 38.62
C ARG A 65 -31.51 -62.18 38.99
N LEU A 66 -32.53 -61.88 38.17
CA LEU A 66 -33.90 -62.34 38.42
C LEU A 66 -34.01 -63.87 38.28
N VAL A 67 -33.28 -64.48 37.35
CA VAL A 67 -33.24 -65.94 37.18
C VAL A 67 -32.69 -66.64 38.44
N VAL A 68 -31.63 -66.10 39.06
CA VAL A 68 -31.05 -66.66 40.29
C VAL A 68 -32.04 -66.57 41.46
N GLN A 69 -32.79 -65.47 41.58
CA GLN A 69 -33.80 -65.31 42.64
C GLN A 69 -34.94 -66.34 42.54
N ILE A 70 -35.40 -66.62 41.32
CA ILE A 70 -36.46 -67.62 41.09
C ILE A 70 -35.98 -69.03 41.52
N GLN A 71 -34.73 -69.38 41.24
CA GLN A 71 -34.17 -70.67 41.64
C GLN A 71 -34.06 -70.81 43.18
N GLN A 72 -33.69 -69.74 43.88
CA GLN A 72 -33.61 -69.74 45.36
C GLN A 72 -34.98 -69.92 46.02
N LEU A 73 -36.02 -69.25 45.51
CA LEU A 73 -37.38 -69.38 46.03
C LEU A 73 -37.93 -70.80 45.84
N GLN A 74 -37.62 -71.45 44.72
CA GLN A 74 -38.01 -72.85 44.48
C GLN A 74 -37.37 -73.83 45.47
N ALA A 75 -36.12 -73.59 45.89
CA ALA A 75 -35.44 -74.43 46.88
C ALA A 75 -36.05 -74.32 48.29
N GLN A 76 -36.42 -73.10 48.70
CA GLN A 76 -37.03 -72.84 50.01
C GLN A 76 -38.39 -73.55 50.18
N ILE A 77 -39.19 -73.61 49.12
CA ILE A 77 -40.49 -74.31 49.13
C ILE A 77 -40.32 -75.82 49.37
N GLN A 78 -39.27 -76.42 48.80
CA GLN A 78 -39.00 -77.86 48.98
C GLN A 78 -38.52 -78.19 50.40
N GLU A 79 -37.79 -77.27 51.04
CA GLU A 79 -37.27 -77.47 52.39
C GLU A 79 -38.36 -77.40 53.47
N LEU A 80 -39.32 -76.48 53.32
CA LEU A 80 -40.47 -76.36 54.23
C LEU A 80 -41.36 -77.59 54.21
N ARG A 81 -41.53 -78.24 53.05
CA ARG A 81 -42.30 -79.50 52.93
C ARG A 81 -41.65 -80.67 53.68
N ARG A 82 -40.33 -80.66 53.89
CA ARG A 82 -39.62 -81.73 54.64
C ARG A 82 -39.75 -81.58 56.15
N ARG A 83 -39.86 -80.36 56.66
CA ARG A 83 -39.90 -80.11 58.12
C ARG A 83 -41.25 -80.44 58.76
N SER A 84 -42.36 -80.38 58.02
CA SER A 84 -43.70 -80.58 58.58
C SER A 84 -44.12 -82.05 58.73
N ALA A 85 -43.28 -83.02 58.38
CA ALA A 85 -43.66 -84.44 58.32
C ALA A 85 -43.38 -85.27 59.59
N ALA A 86 -42.79 -84.70 60.65
CA ALA A 86 -42.36 -85.48 61.82
C ALA A 86 -42.70 -84.82 63.16
N GLY A 87 -43.73 -85.34 63.83
CA GLY A 87 -43.98 -85.16 65.26
C GLY A 87 -45.46 -84.99 65.59
N ASP A 88 -46.07 -85.87 66.39
CA ASP A 88 -45.95 -85.76 67.85
C ASP A 88 -46.79 -86.82 68.63
N LYS A 89 -46.42 -87.01 69.92
CA LYS A 89 -47.17 -87.54 71.09
C LYS A 89 -46.77 -88.91 71.66
N ALA A 90 -46.12 -88.86 72.84
CA ALA A 90 -46.12 -89.93 73.84
C ALA A 90 -46.73 -89.41 75.16
N SER A 91 -47.59 -90.23 75.80
CA SER A 91 -48.34 -89.95 77.03
C SER A 91 -47.91 -90.92 78.14
N TYR A 92 -47.62 -90.42 79.34
CA TYR A 92 -47.31 -91.23 80.53
C TYR A 92 -48.50 -91.25 81.51
N ARG A 93 -49.13 -92.42 81.72
CA ARG A 93 -50.39 -92.59 82.47
C ARG A 93 -50.24 -93.15 83.89
N HIS A 94 -49.04 -93.28 84.47
CA HIS A 94 -48.89 -93.92 85.79
C HIS A 94 -47.87 -93.23 86.70
N LEU A 95 -48.30 -92.21 87.46
CA LEU A 95 -47.46 -91.63 88.49
C LEU A 95 -48.30 -90.86 89.53
N GLY A 96 -48.64 -91.52 90.65
CA GLY A 96 -49.60 -91.02 91.66
C GLY A 96 -49.04 -89.95 92.62
N VAL A 97 -49.96 -89.15 93.17
CA VAL A 97 -49.98 -88.16 94.31
C VAL A 97 -48.66 -87.56 94.82
N ARG A 98 -47.60 -88.36 95.03
CA ARG A 98 -46.27 -87.84 95.41
C ARG A 98 -45.52 -87.24 94.22
N ILE A 99 -45.74 -87.78 93.03
CA ILE A 99 -45.30 -87.13 91.80
C ILE A 99 -46.24 -86.00 91.41
N GLU A 100 -47.54 -86.02 91.76
CA GLU A 100 -48.35 -84.81 91.60
C GLU A 100 -47.77 -83.66 92.43
N HIS A 101 -47.32 -83.88 93.67
CA HIS A 101 -46.69 -82.81 94.46
C HIS A 101 -45.30 -82.38 93.93
N MET A 102 -44.49 -83.31 93.40
CA MET A 102 -43.24 -82.95 92.72
C MET A 102 -43.48 -82.32 91.34
N LEU A 103 -44.57 -82.68 90.65
CA LEU A 103 -45.00 -82.06 89.40
C LEU A 103 -45.57 -80.68 89.67
N THR A 104 -46.37 -80.46 90.70
CA THR A 104 -46.86 -79.12 91.04
C THR A 104 -45.72 -78.21 91.46
N LEU A 105 -44.75 -78.70 92.24
CA LEU A 105 -43.58 -77.90 92.64
C LEU A 105 -42.60 -77.68 91.47
N ALA A 106 -42.47 -78.66 90.57
CA ALA A 106 -41.74 -78.50 89.31
C ALA A 106 -42.49 -77.63 88.29
N GLU A 107 -43.82 -77.62 88.29
CA GLU A 107 -44.68 -76.75 87.49
C GLU A 107 -44.57 -75.32 88.01
N GLU A 108 -44.64 -75.10 89.31
CA GLU A 108 -44.40 -73.79 89.94
C GLU A 108 -42.98 -73.28 89.64
N GLN A 109 -41.95 -74.12 89.79
CA GLN A 109 -40.57 -73.75 89.40
C GLN A 109 -40.41 -73.55 87.90
N ALA A 110 -41.09 -74.33 87.05
CA ALA A 110 -41.08 -74.14 85.61
C ALA A 110 -41.79 -72.86 85.20
N GLU A 111 -42.91 -72.51 85.85
CA GLU A 111 -43.61 -71.25 85.65
C GLU A 111 -42.78 -70.07 86.15
N GLU A 112 -42.06 -70.20 87.27
CA GLU A 112 -41.12 -69.17 87.74
C GLU A 112 -39.93 -69.00 86.77
N ILE A 113 -39.35 -70.09 86.28
CA ILE A 113 -38.28 -70.04 85.26
C ILE A 113 -38.81 -69.44 83.95
N LYS A 114 -40.03 -69.79 83.51
CA LYS A 114 -40.66 -69.21 82.33
C LYS A 114 -40.94 -67.72 82.52
N ALA A 115 -41.47 -67.30 83.67
CA ALA A 115 -41.72 -65.90 83.97
C ALA A 115 -40.42 -65.10 84.03
N ASN A 116 -39.36 -65.65 84.63
CA ASN A 116 -38.03 -65.04 84.65
C ASN A 116 -37.39 -64.99 83.25
N ALA A 117 -37.55 -66.05 82.44
CA ALA A 117 -37.08 -66.05 81.06
C ALA A 117 -37.86 -65.05 80.20
N GLN A 118 -39.19 -64.97 80.35
CA GLN A 118 -40.05 -64.01 79.65
C GLN A 118 -39.69 -62.57 80.00
N THR A 119 -39.48 -62.26 81.29
CA THR A 119 -39.06 -60.92 81.72
C THR A 119 -37.66 -60.56 81.22
N GLN A 120 -36.71 -61.51 81.25
CA GLN A 120 -35.38 -61.30 80.67
C GLN A 120 -35.42 -61.11 79.16
N THR A 121 -36.21 -61.90 78.43
CA THR A 121 -36.42 -61.76 76.98
C THR A 121 -37.09 -60.43 76.65
N GLN A 122 -38.10 -60.01 77.41
CA GLN A 122 -38.72 -58.69 77.27
C GLN A 122 -37.71 -57.56 77.52
N HIS A 123 -36.88 -57.67 78.55
CA HIS A 123 -35.83 -56.70 78.82
C HIS A 123 -34.80 -56.63 77.69
N LEU A 124 -34.38 -57.79 77.15
CA LEU A 124 -33.48 -57.84 76.00
C LEU A 124 -34.11 -57.26 74.73
N HIS A 125 -35.40 -57.52 74.48
CA HIS A 125 -36.13 -56.91 73.37
C HIS A 125 -36.24 -55.40 73.52
N LEU A 126 -36.63 -54.90 74.70
CA LEU A 126 -36.69 -53.46 74.96
C LEU A 126 -35.33 -52.79 74.80
N HIS A 127 -34.25 -53.42 75.28
CA HIS A 127 -32.89 -52.92 75.09
C HIS A 127 -32.43 -52.98 73.63
N ALA A 128 -32.80 -54.03 72.89
CA ALA A 128 -32.51 -54.12 71.45
C ALA A 128 -33.28 -53.06 70.65
N ASP A 129 -34.56 -52.85 70.95
CA ASP A 129 -35.40 -51.82 70.34
C ASP A 129 -34.89 -50.42 70.65
N GLN A 130 -34.43 -50.17 71.88
CA GLN A 130 -33.78 -48.90 72.23
C GLN A 130 -32.50 -48.69 71.42
N ARG A 131 -31.63 -49.70 71.30
CA ARG A 131 -30.42 -49.60 70.48
C ARG A 131 -30.70 -49.41 69.00
N LEU A 132 -31.77 -50.03 68.47
CA LEU A 132 -32.21 -49.82 67.09
C LEU A 132 -32.69 -48.40 66.89
N ARG A 133 -33.53 -47.87 67.79
CA ARG A 133 -33.99 -46.47 67.75
C ARG A 133 -32.84 -45.48 67.84
N ASP A 134 -31.87 -45.73 68.73
CA ASP A 134 -30.68 -44.89 68.88
C ASP A 134 -29.81 -44.92 67.61
N ALA A 135 -29.63 -46.10 67.00
CA ALA A 135 -28.90 -46.25 65.76
C ALA A 135 -29.62 -45.56 64.57
N GLU A 136 -30.94 -45.71 64.47
CA GLU A 136 -31.77 -45.02 63.48
C GLU A 136 -31.69 -43.50 63.64
N ALA A 137 -31.76 -42.99 64.88
CA ALA A 137 -31.62 -41.57 65.16
C ALA A 137 -30.23 -41.04 64.75
N GLN A 138 -29.16 -41.79 65.00
CA GLN A 138 -27.80 -41.43 64.57
C GLN A 138 -27.64 -41.45 63.05
N ILE A 139 -28.24 -42.43 62.35
CA ILE A 139 -28.23 -42.49 60.88
C ILE A 139 -28.96 -41.29 60.29
N GLU A 140 -30.12 -40.93 60.83
CA GLU A 140 -30.89 -39.77 60.37
C GLU A 140 -30.19 -38.45 60.66
N GLN A 141 -29.52 -38.31 61.80
CA GLN A 141 -28.66 -37.16 62.08
C GLN A 141 -27.49 -37.08 61.09
N ALA A 142 -26.77 -38.19 60.87
CA ALA A 142 -25.68 -38.24 59.91
C ALA A 142 -26.15 -37.89 58.49
N ARG A 143 -27.31 -38.41 58.05
CA ARG A 143 -27.91 -38.05 56.75
C ARG A 143 -28.18 -36.57 56.63
N LYS A 144 -28.77 -35.94 57.65
CA LYS A 144 -29.01 -34.49 57.66
C LYS A 144 -27.71 -33.69 57.61
N ASP A 145 -26.69 -34.11 58.35
CA ASP A 145 -25.37 -33.46 58.32
C ASP A 145 -24.69 -33.64 56.96
N PHE A 146 -24.81 -34.81 56.33
CA PHE A 146 -24.33 -35.03 54.97
C PHE A 146 -25.09 -34.19 53.94
N GLU A 147 -26.42 -34.09 54.03
CA GLU A 147 -27.21 -33.27 53.12
C GLU A 147 -26.89 -31.78 53.26
N THR A 148 -26.73 -31.29 54.49
CA THR A 148 -26.39 -29.88 54.75
C THR A 148 -24.97 -29.57 54.27
N THR A 149 -23.99 -30.44 54.53
CA THR A 149 -22.62 -30.27 54.02
C THR A 149 -22.54 -30.37 52.50
N LEU A 150 -23.32 -31.26 51.88
CA LEU A 150 -23.38 -31.39 50.43
C LEU A 150 -24.06 -30.17 49.78
N LYS A 151 -25.15 -29.65 50.36
CA LYS A 151 -25.76 -28.38 49.93
C LYS A 151 -24.77 -27.21 50.07
N ALA A 152 -24.05 -27.14 51.18
CA ALA A 152 -23.03 -26.11 51.39
C ALA A 152 -21.88 -26.21 50.38
N ARG A 153 -21.39 -27.43 50.08
CA ARG A 153 -20.35 -27.65 49.06
C ARG A 153 -20.83 -27.30 47.64
N ARG A 154 -22.07 -27.66 47.30
CA ARG A 154 -22.68 -27.27 46.00
C ARG A 154 -22.80 -25.76 45.88
N ALA A 155 -23.35 -25.08 46.89
CA ALA A 155 -23.46 -23.63 46.90
C ALA A 155 -22.08 -22.94 46.83
N ALA A 156 -21.06 -23.47 47.51
CA ALA A 156 -19.70 -22.96 47.43
C ALA A 156 -19.06 -23.17 46.04
N ALA A 157 -19.30 -24.33 45.41
CA ALA A 157 -18.83 -24.62 44.06
C ALA A 157 -19.53 -23.73 43.01
N GLU A 158 -20.84 -23.56 43.10
CA GLU A 158 -21.62 -22.65 42.23
C GLU A 158 -21.15 -21.20 42.37
N LYS A 159 -20.89 -20.75 43.61
CA LYS A 159 -20.33 -19.41 43.84
C LYS A 159 -18.93 -19.25 43.23
N ALA A 160 -18.05 -20.24 43.41
CA ALA A 160 -16.72 -20.20 42.83
C ALA A 160 -16.73 -20.22 41.29
N GLU A 161 -17.66 -20.95 40.68
CA GLU A 161 -17.86 -20.91 39.22
C GLU A 161 -18.42 -19.56 38.76
N ALA A 162 -19.39 -19.00 39.47
CA ALA A 162 -19.95 -17.69 39.16
C ALA A 162 -18.88 -16.59 39.25
N ASP A 163 -18.04 -16.61 40.30
CA ASP A 163 -16.93 -15.68 40.48
C ASP A 163 -15.91 -15.82 39.34
N ARG A 164 -15.56 -17.05 38.93
CA ARG A 164 -14.66 -17.29 37.78
C ARG A 164 -15.24 -16.77 36.47
N ARG A 165 -16.54 -17.01 36.22
CA ARG A 165 -17.23 -16.49 35.03
C ARG A 165 -17.25 -14.98 35.03
N ALA A 166 -17.57 -14.35 36.16
CA ALA A 166 -17.58 -12.89 36.28
C ALA A 166 -16.19 -12.27 36.02
N ILE A 167 -15.11 -12.90 36.50
CA ILE A 167 -13.73 -12.45 36.22
C ILE A 167 -13.42 -12.58 34.72
N ILE A 168 -13.74 -13.72 34.11
CA ILE A 168 -13.50 -13.96 32.68
C ILE A 168 -14.30 -12.96 31.84
N ASP A 169 -15.58 -12.75 32.14
CA ASP A 169 -16.43 -11.80 31.43
C ASP A 169 -15.93 -10.36 31.59
N ALA A 170 -15.45 -9.99 32.79
CA ALA A 170 -14.84 -8.69 33.02
C ALA A 170 -13.55 -8.51 32.20
N GLU A 171 -12.69 -9.52 32.14
CA GLU A 171 -11.44 -9.53 31.37
C GLU A 171 -11.73 -9.46 29.86
N ILE A 172 -12.70 -10.24 29.36
CA ILE A 172 -13.14 -10.23 27.96
C ILE A 172 -13.70 -8.85 27.60
N ASN A 173 -14.57 -8.28 28.44
CA ASN A 173 -15.12 -6.94 28.21
C ASN A 173 -14.04 -5.86 28.24
N LYS A 174 -13.05 -5.97 29.13
CA LYS A 174 -11.91 -5.06 29.18
C LYS A 174 -11.10 -5.14 27.89
N ARG A 175 -10.72 -6.35 27.44
CA ARG A 175 -9.98 -6.55 26.19
C ARG A 175 -10.77 -6.12 24.96
N ALA A 176 -12.08 -6.33 24.94
CA ALA A 176 -12.95 -5.85 23.87
C ALA A 176 -12.95 -4.31 23.78
N ARG A 177 -13.00 -3.62 24.92
CA ARG A 177 -12.90 -2.14 24.98
C ARG A 177 -11.52 -1.65 24.54
N GLU A 178 -10.44 -2.29 24.98
CA GLU A 178 -9.07 -1.95 24.57
C GLU A 178 -8.87 -2.17 23.06
N ALA A 179 -9.36 -3.29 22.52
CA ALA A 179 -9.33 -3.57 21.09
C ALA A 179 -10.13 -2.52 20.30
N GLN A 180 -11.33 -2.16 20.78
CA GLN A 180 -12.14 -1.12 20.14
C GLN A 180 -11.45 0.25 20.18
N ALA A 181 -10.86 0.62 21.32
CA ALA A 181 -10.10 1.88 21.44
C ALA A 181 -8.88 1.92 20.51
N LEU A 182 -8.17 0.80 20.33
CA LEU A 182 -7.08 0.70 19.36
C LEU A 182 -7.56 0.82 17.92
N VAL A 183 -8.71 0.23 17.59
CA VAL A 183 -9.33 0.38 16.27
C VAL A 183 -9.76 1.81 16.02
N ASP A 184 -10.36 2.48 17.01
CA ASP A 184 -10.79 3.86 16.88
C ASP A 184 -9.59 4.81 16.78
N GLN A 185 -8.52 4.59 17.56
CA GLN A 185 -7.26 5.32 17.42
C GLN A 185 -6.60 5.08 16.05
N ALA A 186 -6.65 3.85 15.52
CA ALA A 186 -6.13 3.55 14.18
C ALA A 186 -6.95 4.25 13.10
N LYS A 187 -8.28 4.32 13.24
CA LYS A 187 -9.16 5.07 12.34
C LYS A 187 -8.90 6.57 12.39
N GLU A 188 -8.73 7.15 13.58
CA GLU A 188 -8.38 8.56 13.73
C GLU A 188 -7.03 8.87 13.08
N ARG A 189 -5.99 8.07 13.33
CA ARG A 189 -4.68 8.23 12.68
C ARG A 189 -4.74 8.07 11.16
N ALA A 190 -5.55 7.12 10.68
CA ALA A 190 -5.76 6.97 9.25
C ALA A 190 -6.48 8.20 8.66
N ALA A 191 -7.49 8.73 9.36
CA ALA A 191 -8.20 9.93 8.94
C ALA A 191 -7.29 11.17 8.94
N THR A 192 -6.41 11.34 9.94
CA THR A 192 -5.44 12.44 9.95
C THR A 192 -4.42 12.31 8.84
N LEU A 193 -3.88 11.10 8.59
CA LEU A 193 -2.93 10.88 7.49
C LEU A 193 -3.58 11.13 6.12
N VAL A 194 -4.84 10.74 5.94
CA VAL A 194 -5.58 11.04 4.71
C VAL A 194 -5.81 12.54 4.57
N ALA A 195 -6.23 13.24 5.63
CA ALA A 195 -6.42 14.69 5.60
C ALA A 195 -5.10 15.45 5.32
N GLU A 196 -3.99 15.03 5.93
CA GLU A 196 -2.65 15.57 5.67
C GLU A 196 -2.24 15.33 4.21
N ALA A 197 -2.45 14.11 3.68
CA ALA A 197 -2.15 13.79 2.29
C ALA A 197 -3.02 14.57 1.29
N GLU A 198 -4.31 14.77 1.60
CA GLU A 198 -5.22 15.60 0.81
C GLU A 198 -4.78 17.06 0.81
N GLN A 199 -4.41 17.60 1.97
CA GLN A 199 -3.91 18.97 2.07
C GLN A 199 -2.57 19.17 1.37
N ASP A 200 -1.65 18.21 1.46
CA ASP A 200 -0.41 18.22 0.70
C ASP A 200 -0.64 18.14 -0.81
N ALA A 201 -1.62 17.35 -1.25
CA ALA A 201 -2.02 17.28 -2.65
C ALA A 201 -2.64 18.60 -3.12
N GLU A 202 -3.47 19.24 -2.31
CA GLU A 202 -4.06 20.55 -2.60
C GLU A 202 -2.98 21.65 -2.66
N ASN A 203 -2.04 21.67 -1.71
CA ASN A 203 -0.91 22.60 -1.70
C ASN A 203 -0.03 22.43 -2.95
N LYS A 204 0.26 21.20 -3.36
CA LYS A 204 1.02 20.91 -4.58
C LYS A 204 0.26 21.34 -5.85
N ARG A 205 -1.05 21.11 -5.90
CA ARG A 205 -1.90 21.58 -7.01
C ARG A 205 -1.93 23.11 -7.07
N ALA A 206 -2.13 23.78 -5.95
CA ALA A 206 -2.12 25.23 -5.87
C ALA A 206 -0.76 25.82 -6.29
N ALA A 207 0.35 25.21 -5.86
CA ALA A 207 1.69 25.62 -6.29
C ALA A 207 1.90 25.41 -7.80
N ALA A 208 1.45 24.29 -8.36
CA ALA A 208 1.55 24.01 -9.79
C ALA A 208 0.67 24.97 -10.62
N ASP A 209 -0.54 25.29 -10.15
CA ASP A 209 -1.43 26.26 -10.77
C ASP A 209 -0.82 27.67 -10.75
N GLU A 210 -0.18 28.05 -9.64
CA GLU A 210 0.53 29.33 -9.53
C GLU A 210 1.73 29.39 -10.47
N GLN A 211 2.53 28.34 -10.56
CA GLN A 211 3.62 28.25 -11.54
C GLN A 211 3.10 28.31 -12.98
N THR A 212 1.98 27.65 -13.26
CA THR A 212 1.34 27.71 -14.58
C THR A 212 0.87 29.12 -14.91
N ARG A 213 0.25 29.82 -13.95
CA ARG A 213 -0.14 31.23 -14.10
C ARG A 213 1.06 32.14 -14.34
N GLN A 214 2.15 31.93 -13.61
CA GLN A 214 3.39 32.70 -13.77
C GLN A 214 4.01 32.47 -15.16
N LEU A 215 4.04 31.23 -15.65
CA LEU A 215 4.53 30.89 -16.98
C LEU A 215 3.64 31.49 -18.07
N VAL A 216 2.31 31.39 -17.92
CA VAL A 216 1.35 32.01 -18.86
C VAL A 216 1.56 33.53 -18.90
N ALA A 217 1.62 34.19 -17.74
CA ALA A 217 1.86 35.63 -17.66
C ALA A 217 3.23 36.03 -18.22
N HIS A 218 4.26 35.18 -18.08
CA HIS A 218 5.57 35.42 -18.67
C HIS A 218 5.55 35.28 -20.19
N VAL A 219 4.89 34.24 -20.71
CA VAL A 219 4.71 34.04 -22.17
C VAL A 219 3.89 35.18 -22.78
N GLU A 220 2.84 35.64 -22.09
CA GLU A 220 2.07 36.80 -22.51
C GLU A 220 2.94 38.06 -22.55
N ARG A 221 3.76 38.30 -21.51
CA ARG A 221 4.73 39.41 -21.50
C ARG A 221 5.70 39.35 -22.67
N LEU A 222 6.35 38.21 -22.88
CA LEU A 222 7.26 38.01 -24.01
C LEU A 222 6.56 38.21 -25.35
N ARG A 223 5.30 37.79 -25.47
CA ARG A 223 4.50 38.00 -26.68
C ARG A 223 4.20 39.48 -26.90
N THR A 224 3.87 40.24 -25.85
CA THR A 224 3.67 41.69 -25.95
C THR A 224 4.97 42.43 -26.27
N GLU A 225 6.09 42.04 -25.67
CA GLU A 225 7.42 42.61 -25.95
C GLU A 225 7.86 42.31 -27.38
N ALA A 226 7.67 41.07 -27.86
CA ALA A 226 7.97 40.70 -29.24
C ALA A 226 7.08 41.45 -30.24
N GLN A 227 5.81 41.68 -29.91
CA GLN A 227 4.90 42.46 -30.75
C GLN A 227 5.30 43.94 -30.77
N GLN A 228 5.66 44.53 -29.63
CA GLN A 228 6.18 45.89 -29.55
C GLN A 228 7.47 46.06 -30.35
N LEU A 229 8.44 45.14 -30.20
CA LEU A 229 9.68 45.19 -30.96
C LEU A 229 9.43 45.11 -32.48
N LYS A 230 8.44 44.30 -32.90
CA LYS A 230 8.03 44.23 -34.29
C LYS A 230 7.42 45.55 -34.76
N ASP A 231 6.50 46.12 -33.98
CA ASP A 231 5.83 47.37 -34.33
C ASP A 231 6.84 48.54 -34.38
N ASP A 232 7.74 48.63 -33.40
CA ASP A 232 8.85 49.60 -33.37
C ASP A 232 9.78 49.42 -34.57
N SER A 233 10.12 48.17 -34.93
CA SER A 233 10.93 47.87 -36.10
C SER A 233 10.23 48.27 -37.40
N THR A 234 8.91 48.06 -37.51
CA THR A 234 8.14 48.50 -38.68
C THR A 234 8.07 50.02 -38.79
N VAL A 235 7.85 50.73 -37.68
CA VAL A 235 7.86 52.20 -37.65
C VAL A 235 9.24 52.74 -38.02
N ALA A 236 10.31 52.17 -37.48
CA ALA A 236 11.68 52.56 -37.84
C ALA A 236 11.99 52.31 -39.33
N ALA A 237 11.53 51.19 -39.89
CA ALA A 237 11.67 50.89 -41.30
C ALA A 237 10.87 51.88 -42.18
N GLU A 238 9.63 52.20 -41.80
CA GLU A 238 8.80 53.18 -42.49
C GLU A 238 9.42 54.59 -42.44
N GLN A 239 9.96 54.99 -41.30
CA GLN A 239 10.69 56.26 -41.14
C GLN A 239 11.94 56.29 -42.02
N ALA A 240 12.75 55.24 -42.03
CA ALA A 240 13.93 55.16 -42.87
C ALA A 240 13.58 55.24 -44.37
N VAL A 241 12.48 54.60 -44.79
CA VAL A 241 11.99 54.69 -46.18
C VAL A 241 11.47 56.09 -46.49
N ALA A 242 10.77 56.74 -45.56
CA ALA A 242 10.28 58.10 -45.73
C ALA A 242 11.44 59.11 -45.85
N GLU A 243 12.44 59.02 -44.98
CA GLU A 243 13.65 59.84 -45.06
C GLU A 243 14.44 59.61 -46.35
N ALA A 244 14.57 58.35 -46.78
CA ALA A 244 15.23 58.01 -48.03
C ALA A 244 14.48 58.59 -49.24
N ARG A 245 13.14 58.55 -49.23
CA ARG A 245 12.30 59.17 -50.26
C ARG A 245 12.46 60.69 -50.26
N GLU A 246 12.43 61.34 -49.10
CA GLU A 246 12.60 62.79 -49.03
C GLU A 246 13.99 63.22 -49.53
N LYS A 247 15.04 62.47 -49.18
CA LYS A 247 16.39 62.71 -49.73
C LYS A 247 16.44 62.51 -51.24
N ALA A 248 15.80 61.46 -51.75
CA ALA A 248 15.72 61.22 -53.19
C ALA A 248 14.96 62.35 -53.91
N ASP A 249 13.84 62.81 -53.37
CA ASP A 249 13.05 63.92 -53.91
C ASP A 249 13.84 65.23 -53.88
N ARG A 250 14.61 65.51 -52.82
CA ARG A 250 15.51 66.67 -52.75
C ARG A 250 16.61 66.60 -53.81
N ILE A 251 17.28 65.46 -53.96
CA ILE A 251 18.32 65.27 -54.98
C ILE A 251 17.72 65.45 -56.38
N ALA A 252 16.53 64.90 -56.63
CA ALA A 252 15.83 65.07 -57.91
C ALA A 252 15.49 66.55 -58.17
N ALA A 253 14.95 67.26 -57.17
CA ALA A 253 14.63 68.67 -57.29
C ALA A 253 15.87 69.55 -57.49
N GLU A 254 16.99 69.24 -56.81
CA GLU A 254 18.27 69.92 -57.01
C GLU A 254 18.83 69.66 -58.41
N ALA A 255 18.78 68.43 -58.89
CA ALA A 255 19.21 68.06 -60.25
C ALA A 255 18.34 68.74 -61.33
N ASP A 256 17.03 68.79 -61.14
CA ASP A 256 16.10 69.49 -62.05
C ASP A 256 16.36 71.00 -62.05
N ALA A 257 16.59 71.61 -60.87
CA ALA A 257 16.91 73.03 -60.77
C ALA A 257 18.26 73.36 -61.42
N GLU A 258 19.26 72.50 -61.29
CA GLU A 258 20.56 72.67 -61.94
C GLU A 258 20.44 72.49 -63.47
N ALA A 259 19.66 71.52 -63.92
CA ALA A 259 19.37 71.33 -65.35
C ALA A 259 18.66 72.55 -65.95
N GLU A 260 17.68 73.13 -65.25
CA GLU A 260 17.01 74.36 -65.69
C GLU A 260 17.94 75.57 -65.68
N ARG A 261 18.83 75.71 -64.68
CA ARG A 261 19.86 76.76 -64.69
C ARG A 261 20.80 76.62 -65.89
N LYS A 262 21.28 75.41 -66.17
CA LYS A 262 22.15 75.14 -67.33
C LYS A 262 21.43 75.41 -68.65
N ARG A 263 20.16 75.05 -68.76
CA ARG A 263 19.33 75.39 -69.93
C ARG A 263 19.20 76.90 -70.10
N ALA A 264 18.94 77.64 -69.03
CA ALA A 264 18.83 79.09 -69.07
C ALA A 264 20.16 79.78 -69.41
N GLU A 265 21.28 79.31 -68.86
CA GLU A 265 22.64 79.76 -69.20
C GLU A 265 22.91 79.56 -70.70
N HIS A 266 22.70 78.35 -71.22
CA HIS A 266 22.90 78.07 -72.65
C HIS A 266 21.94 78.85 -73.55
N GLU A 267 20.70 79.08 -73.12
CA GLU A 267 19.76 79.90 -73.90
C GLU A 267 20.17 81.38 -73.91
N ALA A 268 20.75 81.89 -72.83
CA ALA A 268 21.33 83.24 -72.79
C ALA A 268 22.57 83.34 -73.69
N GLU A 269 23.50 82.39 -73.62
CA GLU A 269 24.67 82.32 -74.50
C GLU A 269 24.27 82.26 -75.98
N LEU A 270 23.25 81.47 -76.33
CA LEU A 270 22.71 81.40 -77.69
C LEU A 270 22.08 82.73 -78.12
N ARG A 271 21.42 83.46 -77.22
CA ARG A 271 20.87 84.80 -77.50
C ARG A 271 21.99 85.80 -77.75
N ASP A 272 23.03 85.79 -76.94
CA ASP A 272 24.18 86.69 -77.08
C ASP A 272 24.91 86.42 -78.40
N LEU A 273 25.21 85.14 -78.70
CA LEU A 273 25.82 84.74 -79.96
C LEU A 273 24.96 85.12 -81.17
N ARG A 274 23.63 84.98 -81.07
CA ARG A 274 22.72 85.40 -82.13
C ARG A 274 22.72 86.91 -82.32
N THR A 275 22.79 87.68 -81.23
CA THR A 275 22.87 89.14 -81.26
C THR A 275 24.18 89.59 -81.91
N GLU A 276 25.30 89.01 -81.48
CA GLU A 276 26.62 89.27 -82.06
C GLU A 276 26.66 88.91 -83.55
N ALA A 277 26.06 87.79 -83.96
CA ALA A 277 25.96 87.41 -85.37
C ALA A 277 25.13 88.41 -86.19
N VAL A 278 24.04 88.95 -85.63
CA VAL A 278 23.23 89.99 -86.29
C VAL A 278 24.01 91.30 -86.40
N GLU A 279 24.69 91.74 -85.34
CA GLU A 279 25.52 92.94 -85.35
C GLU A 279 26.69 92.82 -86.35
N ASN A 280 27.33 91.65 -86.41
CA ASN A 280 28.40 91.39 -87.38
C ASN A 280 27.86 91.37 -88.82
N LEU A 281 26.67 90.82 -89.06
CA LEU A 281 26.00 90.90 -90.36
C LEU A 281 25.63 92.32 -90.74
N GLU A 282 25.21 93.16 -89.79
CA GLU A 282 24.91 94.58 -90.03
C GLU A 282 26.17 95.39 -90.32
N LYS A 283 27.25 95.18 -89.57
CA LYS A 283 28.57 95.77 -89.87
C LYS A 283 29.04 95.38 -91.25
N PHE A 284 28.97 94.09 -91.60
CA PHE A 284 29.35 93.61 -92.93
C PHE A 284 28.48 94.22 -94.04
N LYS A 285 27.17 94.40 -93.80
CA LYS A 285 26.28 95.11 -94.73
C LYS A 285 26.66 96.58 -94.90
N GLN A 286 26.97 97.29 -93.81
CA GLN A 286 27.41 98.68 -93.87
C GLN A 286 28.76 98.83 -94.58
N GLU A 287 29.72 97.94 -94.31
CA GLU A 287 31.03 97.89 -94.97
C GLU A 287 30.89 97.60 -96.46
N THR A 288 30.01 96.67 -96.85
CA THR A 288 29.75 96.38 -98.27
C THR A 288 28.98 97.50 -98.97
N GLU A 289 28.06 98.18 -98.29
CA GLU A 289 27.36 99.34 -98.84
C GLU A 289 28.28 100.55 -99.02
N THR A 290 29.13 100.84 -98.04
CA THR A 290 30.15 101.91 -98.14
C THR A 290 31.18 101.60 -99.22
N PHE A 291 31.64 100.35 -99.33
CA PHE A 291 32.50 99.90 -100.42
C PHE A 291 31.81 100.02 -101.80
N ALA A 292 30.52 99.66 -101.91
CA ALA A 292 29.77 99.84 -103.16
C ALA A 292 29.60 101.33 -103.52
N GLN A 293 29.43 102.21 -102.53
CA GLN A 293 29.36 103.66 -102.74
C GLN A 293 30.70 104.26 -103.17
N SER A 294 31.83 103.80 -102.60
CA SER A 294 33.16 104.26 -103.01
C SER A 294 33.46 103.85 -104.45
N VAL A 295 33.18 102.59 -104.82
CA VAL A 295 33.35 102.11 -106.21
C VAL A 295 32.47 102.90 -107.19
N ARG A 296 31.23 103.24 -106.82
CA ARG A 296 30.39 104.10 -107.68
C ARG A 296 30.95 105.50 -107.83
N THR A 297 31.42 106.10 -106.74
CA THR A 297 31.98 107.46 -106.75
C THR A 297 33.26 107.50 -107.58
N GLU A 298 34.14 106.50 -107.45
CA GLU A 298 35.34 106.34 -108.27
C GLU A 298 34.99 106.14 -109.75
N ALA A 299 33.99 105.31 -110.07
CA ALA A 299 33.53 105.11 -111.44
C ALA A 299 32.90 106.38 -112.05
N GLU A 300 32.14 107.16 -111.27
CA GLU A 300 31.58 108.43 -111.71
C GLU A 300 32.66 109.49 -111.96
N ASN A 301 33.65 109.59 -111.07
CA ASN A 301 34.79 110.48 -111.22
C ASN A 301 35.63 110.13 -112.46
N GLU A 302 35.89 108.84 -112.68
CA GLU A 302 36.60 108.34 -113.87
C GLU A 302 35.79 108.64 -115.15
N ALA A 303 34.47 108.45 -115.13
CA ALA A 303 33.59 108.79 -116.25
C ALA A 303 33.51 110.30 -116.52
N THR A 304 33.71 111.16 -115.52
CA THR A 304 33.84 112.61 -115.73
C THR A 304 35.21 113.01 -116.27
N ARG A 305 36.29 112.33 -115.86
CA ARG A 305 37.64 112.57 -116.39
C ARG A 305 37.73 112.23 -117.87
N VAL A 306 37.25 111.05 -118.27
CA VAL A 306 37.21 110.63 -119.68
C VAL A 306 36.36 111.58 -120.54
N ARG A 307 35.28 112.14 -119.98
CA ARG A 307 34.46 113.15 -120.68
C ARG A 307 35.14 114.51 -120.83
N ALA A 308 35.95 114.94 -119.87
CA ALA A 308 36.74 116.16 -119.97
C ALA A 308 37.89 116.00 -120.99
N GLU A 309 38.61 114.88 -120.95
CA GLU A 309 39.69 114.57 -121.90
C GLU A 309 39.17 114.46 -123.34
N ALA A 310 37.96 113.90 -123.54
CA ALA A 310 37.30 113.85 -124.85
C ALA A 310 36.82 115.24 -125.34
N ALA A 311 36.44 116.14 -124.42
CA ALA A 311 36.01 117.50 -124.77
C ALA A 311 37.21 118.39 -125.17
N ASP A 312 38.33 118.29 -124.45
CA ASP A 312 39.55 119.04 -124.75
C ASP A 312 40.18 118.63 -126.10
N SER A 313 40.13 117.32 -126.40
CA SER A 313 40.55 116.74 -127.68
C SER A 313 39.73 117.28 -128.86
N ALA A 314 38.42 117.50 -128.68
CA ALA A 314 37.51 117.99 -129.73
C ALA A 314 37.63 119.51 -130.00
N THR A 315 38.16 120.28 -129.04
CA THR A 315 38.47 121.72 -129.23
C THR A 315 39.76 121.95 -129.99
N LEU A 316 40.79 121.12 -129.81
CA LEU A 316 42.07 121.21 -130.53
C LEU A 316 41.89 121.02 -132.04
N THR A 317 41.07 120.03 -132.44
CA THR A 317 40.82 119.68 -133.85
C THR A 317 40.00 120.72 -134.64
N ARG A 318 39.28 121.63 -133.96
CA ARG A 318 38.47 122.69 -134.63
C ARG A 318 39.25 123.97 -134.92
N THR A 319 40.30 124.26 -134.15
CA THR A 319 41.18 125.42 -134.39
C THR A 319 42.23 125.16 -135.45
N GLU A 320 42.73 123.92 -135.56
CA GLU A 320 43.76 123.54 -136.54
C GLU A 320 43.19 123.43 -137.98
N ALA A 321 41.90 123.08 -138.13
CA ALA A 321 41.23 122.96 -139.42
C ALA A 321 40.83 124.31 -140.09
N ALA A 322 40.91 125.44 -139.38
CA ALA A 322 40.49 126.75 -139.90
C ALA A 322 41.63 127.56 -140.55
N ASP A 323 42.90 127.30 -140.20
CA ASP A 323 44.06 128.05 -140.71
C ASP A 323 44.80 127.35 -141.89
N GLU A 324 44.60 126.05 -142.10
CA GLU A 324 45.21 125.28 -143.21
C GLU A 324 44.53 125.49 -144.59
N SER A 325 43.25 125.87 -144.62
CA SER A 325 42.49 126.10 -145.87
C SER A 325 43.01 127.31 -146.69
N LYS A 326 43.81 128.20 -146.08
CA LYS A 326 44.34 129.41 -146.73
C LYS A 326 45.74 129.24 -147.35
N ARG A 327 46.49 128.18 -147.00
CA ARG A 327 47.87 127.94 -147.50
C ARG A 327 47.96 126.90 -148.63
N LEU A 328 46.91 126.10 -148.81
CA LEU A 328 46.74 125.12 -149.91
C LEU A 328 46.42 125.73 -151.29
N ARG A 329 46.57 127.05 -151.48
CA ARG A 329 46.42 127.73 -152.78
C ARG A 329 47.72 128.28 -153.38
N GLN A 330 48.89 128.13 -152.75
CA GLN A 330 50.09 128.80 -153.27
C GLN A 330 51.31 127.94 -153.61
N ASP A 331 51.46 126.67 -153.22
CA ASP A 331 52.71 125.95 -153.54
C ASP A 331 52.53 124.52 -154.06
N ALA A 332 51.72 124.42 -155.11
CA ALA A 332 51.62 123.29 -156.02
C ALA A 332 52.93 122.97 -156.79
N GLN A 333 54.14 122.98 -156.20
CA GLN A 333 55.34 122.88 -157.02
C GLN A 333 56.55 122.12 -156.49
N ARG A 334 56.67 121.70 -155.23
CA ARG A 334 57.85 120.90 -154.85
C ARG A 334 57.43 119.79 -153.90
N ARG A 335 57.16 118.62 -154.48
CA ARG A 335 58.16 117.57 -154.62
C ARG A 335 58.56 117.05 -153.23
N VAL A 336 57.99 115.92 -152.83
CA VAL A 336 58.37 114.56 -153.31
C VAL A 336 59.69 114.18 -152.67
N GLU A 337 59.67 113.01 -152.02
CA GLU A 337 60.84 112.24 -151.58
C GLU A 337 61.56 112.95 -150.41
N GLU A 338 61.42 112.51 -149.16
CA GLU A 338 62.04 111.29 -148.66
C GLU A 338 61.73 111.11 -147.16
N ALA A 339 61.83 109.87 -146.72
CA ALA A 339 62.08 109.42 -145.34
C ALA A 339 60.86 109.07 -144.47
N GLU A 340 60.40 107.85 -144.72
CA GLU A 340 59.83 106.88 -143.78
C GLU A 340 60.65 106.74 -142.47
N GLY A 341 59.96 106.30 -141.41
CA GLY A 341 60.55 105.43 -140.40
C GLY A 341 60.71 106.02 -139.00
N GLU A 342 59.67 105.96 -138.18
CA GLU A 342 59.76 105.64 -136.74
C GLU A 342 58.33 105.56 -136.18
N ALA A 343 57.80 104.35 -136.05
CA ALA A 343 58.00 103.46 -134.90
C ALA A 343 56.82 103.61 -133.92
N GLN A 344 55.83 102.71 -133.96
CA GLN A 344 55.91 101.35 -133.38
C GLN A 344 56.32 101.30 -131.90
N ARG A 345 55.95 102.28 -131.04
CA ARG A 345 56.37 102.23 -129.63
C ARG A 345 55.33 102.39 -128.52
N ILE A 346 54.06 102.64 -128.80
CA ILE A 346 53.09 102.90 -127.70
C ILE A 346 51.76 102.17 -127.93
N THR A 347 51.82 100.84 -127.89
CA THR A 347 50.64 99.97 -127.71
C THR A 347 50.92 98.83 -126.69
N ALA A 348 52.04 98.87 -125.98
CA ALA A 348 52.51 97.78 -125.10
C ALA A 348 52.34 98.04 -123.58
N GLU A 349 51.77 99.17 -123.14
CA GLU A 349 51.73 99.52 -121.71
C GLU A 349 50.39 99.28 -120.99
N THR A 350 49.33 98.85 -121.69
CA THR A 350 47.97 98.79 -121.11
C THR A 350 47.55 97.45 -120.50
N ASP A 351 48.24 96.34 -120.73
CA ASP A 351 47.78 95.01 -120.27
C ASP A 351 48.45 94.48 -118.98
N ALA A 352 49.50 95.14 -118.47
CA ALA A 352 50.32 94.61 -117.36
C ALA A 352 49.83 94.96 -115.93
N LYS A 353 48.85 95.85 -115.76
CA LYS A 353 48.43 96.33 -114.43
C LYS A 353 47.13 95.71 -113.89
N ALA A 354 46.34 95.01 -114.72
CA ALA A 354 45.05 94.44 -114.32
C ALA A 354 45.15 93.07 -113.62
N ALA A 355 46.25 92.33 -113.76
CA ALA A 355 46.39 90.96 -113.22
C ALA A 355 46.97 90.88 -111.80
N LYS A 356 47.56 91.96 -111.26
CA LYS A 356 48.30 91.94 -109.98
C LYS A 356 47.42 92.14 -108.74
N LEU A 357 46.25 92.77 -108.89
CA LEU A 357 45.33 93.08 -107.78
C LEU A 357 44.36 91.94 -107.43
N ALA A 358 44.19 90.93 -108.30
CA ALA A 358 43.29 89.81 -108.05
C ALA A 358 43.94 88.66 -107.25
N ALA A 359 45.26 88.48 -107.35
CA ALA A 359 45.97 87.37 -106.71
C ALA A 359 46.25 87.59 -105.20
N GLU A 360 46.42 88.85 -104.77
CA GLU A 360 46.72 89.19 -103.36
C GLU A 360 45.48 89.08 -102.44
N ALA A 361 44.27 89.10 -103.00
CA ALA A 361 43.02 88.97 -102.25
C ALA A 361 42.63 87.50 -101.95
N GLU A 362 43.00 86.54 -102.79
CA GLU A 362 42.70 85.11 -102.57
C GLU A 362 43.63 84.45 -101.54
N GLU A 363 44.89 84.90 -101.43
CA GLU A 363 45.87 84.31 -100.50
C GLU A 363 45.60 84.70 -99.03
N ALA A 364 45.07 85.91 -98.79
CA ALA A 364 44.65 86.35 -97.46
C ALA A 364 43.39 85.62 -96.96
N ALA A 365 42.46 85.28 -97.84
CA ALA A 365 41.25 84.53 -97.51
C ALA A 365 41.51 83.03 -97.20
N ARG A 366 42.62 82.47 -97.72
CA ARG A 366 43.01 81.07 -97.48
C ARG A 366 43.65 80.87 -96.10
N LYS A 367 44.55 81.76 -95.68
CA LYS A 367 45.19 81.70 -94.34
C LYS A 367 44.19 81.85 -93.19
N ALA A 368 43.20 82.73 -93.34
CA ALA A 368 42.17 82.93 -92.33
C ALA A 368 41.25 81.70 -92.12
N ARG A 369 41.13 80.82 -93.11
CA ARG A 369 40.34 79.57 -93.00
C ARG A 369 41.13 78.44 -92.36
N GLU A 370 42.42 78.31 -92.66
CA GLU A 370 43.30 77.28 -92.07
C GLU A 370 43.54 77.52 -90.57
N ASP A 371 43.66 78.77 -90.13
CA ASP A 371 43.81 79.12 -88.70
C ASP A 371 42.52 78.86 -87.90
N ALA A 372 41.34 79.03 -88.51
CA ALA A 372 40.05 78.76 -87.88
C ALA A 372 39.77 77.25 -87.72
N GLU A 373 40.14 76.43 -88.72
CA GLU A 373 40.03 74.97 -88.64
C GLU A 373 41.00 74.36 -87.61
N ALA A 374 42.22 74.92 -87.49
CA ALA A 374 43.20 74.49 -86.50
C ALA A 374 42.77 74.81 -85.04
N ALA A 375 42.06 75.92 -84.83
CA ALA A 375 41.51 76.27 -83.52
C ALA A 375 40.31 75.38 -83.13
N ALA A 376 39.44 75.03 -84.09
CA ALA A 376 38.30 74.16 -83.87
C ALA A 376 38.70 72.71 -83.50
N LEU A 377 39.75 72.17 -84.14
CA LEU A 377 40.27 70.83 -83.83
C LEU A 377 40.89 70.74 -82.43
N ARG A 378 41.59 71.77 -81.96
CA ARG A 378 42.19 71.78 -80.61
C ARG A 378 41.14 71.84 -79.50
N LEU A 379 40.08 72.62 -79.69
CA LEU A 379 38.98 72.72 -78.72
C LEU A 379 38.17 71.41 -78.65
N ALA A 380 38.00 70.71 -79.77
CA ALA A 380 37.37 69.39 -79.80
C ALA A 380 38.21 68.31 -79.07
N GLU A 381 39.53 68.28 -79.27
CA GLU A 381 40.41 67.34 -78.57
C GLU A 381 40.50 67.60 -77.06
N GLU A 382 40.43 68.85 -76.63
CA GLU A 382 40.51 69.24 -75.21
C GLU A 382 39.21 68.90 -74.45
N THR A 383 38.05 69.12 -75.10
CA THR A 383 36.74 68.73 -74.56
C THR A 383 36.55 67.21 -74.51
N GLU A 384 37.06 66.46 -75.49
CA GLU A 384 37.01 65.00 -75.49
C GLU A 384 37.89 64.39 -74.39
N ARG A 385 39.05 65.01 -74.07
CA ARG A 385 39.90 64.59 -72.95
C ARG A 385 39.28 64.87 -71.58
N GLU A 386 38.68 66.04 -71.39
CA GLU A 386 37.98 66.41 -70.14
C GLU A 386 36.77 65.50 -69.89
N THR A 387 35.97 65.22 -70.93
CA THR A 387 34.80 64.34 -70.80
C THR A 387 35.17 62.88 -70.52
N LEU A 388 36.27 62.37 -71.09
CA LEU A 388 36.80 61.05 -70.75
C LEU A 388 37.30 60.98 -69.30
N ARG A 389 37.99 62.02 -68.82
CA ARG A 389 38.53 62.08 -67.46
C ARG A 389 37.43 62.13 -66.40
N LEU A 390 36.40 62.95 -66.60
CA LEU A 390 35.23 63.01 -65.73
C LEU A 390 34.41 61.70 -65.73
N ARG A 391 34.35 60.98 -66.87
CA ARG A 391 33.73 59.66 -66.95
C ARG A 391 34.51 58.59 -66.20
N GLU A 392 35.84 58.59 -66.28
CA GLU A 392 36.68 57.66 -65.54
C GLU A 392 36.61 57.92 -64.03
N GLU A 393 36.65 59.19 -63.59
CA GLU A 393 36.51 59.56 -62.18
C GLU A 393 35.13 59.18 -61.61
N ALA A 394 34.05 59.40 -62.37
CA ALA A 394 32.69 58.97 -61.98
C ALA A 394 32.55 57.44 -61.93
N ALA A 395 33.19 56.72 -62.86
CA ALA A 395 33.19 55.25 -62.87
C ALA A 395 33.99 54.65 -61.71
N ASP A 396 35.12 55.27 -61.33
CA ASP A 396 35.93 54.84 -60.19
C ASP A 396 35.28 55.17 -58.83
N ALA A 397 34.60 56.31 -58.72
CA ALA A 397 33.78 56.63 -57.54
C ALA A 397 32.65 55.59 -57.37
N GLY A 398 31.93 55.29 -58.45
CA GLY A 398 30.86 54.28 -58.43
C GLY A 398 31.35 52.84 -58.18
N ARG A 399 32.59 52.49 -58.59
CA ARG A 399 33.21 51.20 -58.24
C ARG A 399 33.57 51.12 -56.76
N LYS A 400 34.22 52.15 -56.21
CA LYS A 400 34.62 52.17 -54.79
C LYS A 400 33.42 52.12 -53.85
N GLU A 401 32.32 52.78 -54.21
CA GLU A 401 31.11 52.78 -53.40
C GLU A 401 30.37 51.43 -53.45
N ARG A 402 30.38 50.73 -54.59
CA ARG A 402 29.87 49.35 -54.70
C ARG A 402 30.73 48.33 -53.94
N GLU A 403 32.06 48.42 -54.03
CA GLU A 403 32.96 47.55 -53.25
C GLU A 403 32.81 47.78 -51.74
N ALA A 404 32.62 49.03 -51.31
CA ALA A 404 32.35 49.36 -49.91
C ALA A 404 30.98 48.80 -49.45
N ALA A 405 29.94 48.92 -50.27
CA ALA A 405 28.62 48.37 -49.99
C ALA A 405 28.61 46.83 -49.95
N GLU A 406 29.30 46.17 -50.89
CA GLU A 406 29.46 44.72 -50.88
C GLU A 406 30.30 44.24 -49.69
N GLY A 407 31.36 44.96 -49.32
CA GLY A 407 32.15 44.68 -48.13
C GLY A 407 31.35 44.81 -46.83
N ALA A 408 30.50 45.83 -46.71
CA ALA A 408 29.62 46.01 -45.56
C ALA A 408 28.53 44.93 -45.49
N ALA A 409 27.91 44.59 -46.63
CA ALA A 409 26.92 43.52 -46.71
C ALA A 409 27.51 42.15 -46.35
N ARG A 410 28.72 41.83 -46.83
CA ARG A 410 29.42 40.58 -46.50
C ARG A 410 29.75 40.48 -45.01
N ARG A 411 30.27 41.54 -44.41
CA ARG A 411 30.56 41.57 -42.96
C ARG A 411 29.30 41.35 -42.13
N LEU A 412 28.20 42.00 -42.49
CA LEU A 412 26.92 41.83 -41.80
C LEU A 412 26.40 40.38 -41.93
N THR A 413 26.53 39.75 -43.11
CA THR A 413 26.14 38.34 -43.30
C THR A 413 27.05 37.37 -42.56
N GLU A 414 28.37 37.63 -42.48
CA GLU A 414 29.31 36.80 -41.73
C GLU A 414 29.08 36.92 -40.22
N GLU A 415 28.89 38.14 -39.72
CA GLU A 415 28.63 38.41 -38.30
C GLU A 415 27.30 37.82 -37.85
N THR A 416 26.23 37.97 -38.64
CA THR A 416 24.94 37.32 -38.37
C THR A 416 25.02 35.80 -38.47
N ALA A 417 25.81 35.24 -39.40
CA ALA A 417 26.01 33.79 -39.49
C ALA A 417 26.78 33.23 -38.29
N GLU A 418 27.82 33.93 -37.82
CA GLU A 418 28.57 33.55 -36.62
C GLU A 418 27.71 33.64 -35.36
N GLU A 419 26.91 34.69 -35.22
CA GLU A 419 26.03 34.90 -34.07
C GLU A 419 24.90 33.86 -34.04
N THR A 420 24.31 33.55 -35.19
CA THR A 420 23.32 32.46 -35.35
C THR A 420 23.94 31.10 -35.01
N ARG A 421 25.20 30.87 -35.42
CA ARG A 421 25.94 29.65 -35.10
C ARG A 421 26.23 29.54 -33.61
N ARG A 422 26.69 30.62 -32.95
CA ARG A 422 26.92 30.65 -31.50
C ARG A 422 25.65 30.39 -30.70
N LEU A 423 24.53 30.98 -31.09
CA LEU A 423 23.23 30.73 -30.45
C LEU A 423 22.77 29.28 -30.64
N ARG A 424 22.97 28.68 -31.83
CA ARG A 424 22.66 27.27 -32.07
C ARG A 424 23.57 26.31 -31.29
N GLU A 425 24.87 26.57 -31.26
CA GLU A 425 25.84 25.77 -30.50
C GLU A 425 25.56 25.87 -28.99
N GLY A 426 25.24 27.07 -28.48
CA GLY A 426 24.83 27.27 -27.08
C GLY A 426 23.53 26.54 -26.73
N ALA A 427 22.49 26.67 -27.57
CA ALA A 427 21.23 25.97 -27.36
C ALA A 427 21.38 24.44 -27.44
N ALA A 428 22.23 23.93 -28.35
CA ALA A 428 22.52 22.51 -28.47
C ALA A 428 23.27 21.98 -27.24
N ALA A 429 24.29 22.72 -26.76
CA ALA A 429 25.03 22.35 -25.56
C ALA A 429 24.16 22.37 -24.29
N GLU A 430 23.23 23.33 -24.19
CA GLU A 430 22.29 23.40 -23.07
C GLU A 430 21.24 22.28 -23.12
N ALA A 431 20.76 21.91 -24.31
CA ALA A 431 19.90 20.75 -24.50
C ALA A 431 20.62 19.43 -24.18
N GLU A 432 21.88 19.28 -24.57
CA GLU A 432 22.73 18.14 -24.19
C GLU A 432 22.98 18.08 -22.68
N ARG A 433 23.22 19.23 -22.03
CA ARG A 433 23.38 19.29 -20.57
C ARG A 433 22.11 18.87 -19.83
N LEU A 434 20.95 19.41 -20.24
CA LEU A 434 19.65 19.09 -19.62
C LEU A 434 19.27 17.62 -19.83
N THR A 435 19.56 17.05 -21.01
CA THR A 435 19.31 15.63 -21.26
C THR A 435 20.26 14.73 -20.49
N ALA A 436 21.52 15.12 -20.30
CA ALA A 436 22.48 14.41 -19.46
C ALA A 436 22.10 14.47 -17.96
N GLU A 437 21.69 15.63 -17.45
CA GLU A 437 21.18 15.79 -16.08
C GLU A 437 19.91 14.95 -15.86
N ALA A 438 18.93 15.03 -16.77
CA ALA A 438 17.72 14.21 -16.69
C ALA A 438 18.02 12.70 -16.74
N ALA A 439 18.99 12.27 -17.56
CA ALA A 439 19.43 10.89 -17.62
C ALA A 439 20.15 10.45 -16.33
N ALA A 440 20.95 11.32 -15.72
CA ALA A 440 21.63 11.07 -14.45
C ALA A 440 20.63 10.98 -13.29
N GLU A 441 19.66 11.89 -13.23
CA GLU A 441 18.56 11.85 -12.24
C GLU A 441 17.69 10.61 -12.41
N ALA A 442 17.32 10.25 -13.63
CA ALA A 442 16.56 9.03 -13.90
C ALA A 442 17.34 7.77 -13.49
N LYS A 443 18.67 7.76 -13.66
CA LYS A 443 19.53 6.68 -13.19
C LYS A 443 19.58 6.62 -11.66
N ALA A 444 19.76 7.76 -11.00
CA ALA A 444 19.78 7.85 -9.54
C ALA A 444 18.45 7.40 -8.90
N LEU A 445 17.32 7.80 -9.50
CA LEU A 445 15.99 7.34 -9.09
C LEU A 445 15.82 5.83 -9.22
N ARG A 446 16.31 5.23 -10.31
CA ARG A 446 16.29 3.77 -10.49
C ARG A 446 17.15 3.05 -9.47
N GLU A 447 18.38 3.53 -9.23
CA GLU A 447 19.28 2.95 -8.24
C GLU A 447 18.71 3.06 -6.82
N ASN A 448 18.07 4.18 -6.46
CA ASN A 448 17.38 4.33 -5.18
C ASN A 448 16.18 3.38 -5.07
N ALA A 449 15.35 3.27 -6.12
CA ALA A 449 14.24 2.33 -6.13
C ALA A 449 14.69 0.86 -6.03
N ASP A 450 15.82 0.51 -6.63
CA ASP A 450 16.41 -0.83 -6.53
C ASP A 450 16.99 -1.10 -5.14
N ARG A 451 17.59 -0.10 -4.48
CA ARG A 451 18.02 -0.18 -3.08
C ARG A 451 16.83 -0.37 -2.14
N GLU A 452 15.77 0.43 -2.28
CA GLU A 452 14.56 0.30 -1.46
C GLU A 452 13.90 -1.07 -1.65
N LYS A 453 13.86 -1.60 -2.87
CA LYS A 453 13.39 -2.98 -3.11
C LYS A 453 14.27 -4.04 -2.45
N ALA A 454 15.59 -3.86 -2.49
CA ALA A 454 16.52 -4.78 -1.84
C ALA A 454 16.38 -4.75 -0.31
N ASP A 455 16.22 -3.57 0.27
CA ASP A 455 16.00 -3.38 1.71
C ASP A 455 14.65 -3.97 2.14
N ALA A 456 13.57 -3.71 1.40
CA ALA A 456 12.27 -4.32 1.64
C ALA A 456 12.31 -5.86 1.52
N ALA A 457 13.03 -6.41 0.54
CA ALA A 457 13.23 -7.84 0.41
C ALA A 457 14.02 -8.44 1.59
N ALA A 458 15.02 -7.70 2.10
CA ALA A 458 15.78 -8.09 3.28
C ALA A 458 14.92 -8.07 4.55
N GLU A 459 14.06 -7.07 4.73
CA GLU A 459 13.10 -7.02 5.84
C GLU A 459 12.08 -8.15 5.79
N VAL A 460 11.52 -8.44 4.61
CA VAL A 460 10.60 -9.59 4.44
C VAL A 460 11.31 -10.91 4.78
N LYS A 461 12.59 -11.05 4.43
CA LYS A 461 13.38 -12.23 4.78
C LYS A 461 13.61 -12.32 6.30
N ARG A 462 13.88 -11.20 6.98
CA ARG A 462 14.03 -11.14 8.45
C ARG A 462 12.72 -11.49 9.16
N ALA A 463 11.61 -10.90 8.74
CA ALA A 463 10.28 -11.18 9.29
C ALA A 463 9.91 -12.67 9.12
N ARG A 464 10.21 -13.27 7.97
CA ARG A 464 9.99 -14.72 7.76
C ARG A 464 10.87 -15.58 8.67
N ALA A 465 12.11 -15.18 8.91
CA ALA A 465 13.00 -15.89 9.83
C ALA A 465 12.53 -15.78 11.29
N GLU A 466 12.02 -14.61 11.70
CA GLU A 466 11.42 -14.40 13.02
C GLU A 466 10.15 -15.23 13.22
N VAL A 467 9.26 -15.27 12.22
CA VAL A 467 8.06 -16.13 12.26
C VAL A 467 8.45 -17.60 12.38
N ALA A 468 9.44 -18.06 11.60
CA ALA A 468 9.93 -19.44 11.70
C ALA A 468 10.55 -19.75 13.07
N ALA A 469 11.23 -18.78 13.69
CA ALA A 469 11.78 -18.94 15.03
C ALA A 469 10.67 -19.03 16.10
N ILE A 470 9.63 -18.20 15.99
CA ILE A 470 8.46 -18.23 16.88
C ILE A 470 7.71 -19.56 16.73
N GLU A 471 7.55 -20.07 15.51
CA GLU A 471 6.93 -21.37 15.26
C GLU A 471 7.75 -22.51 15.87
N ALA A 472 9.07 -22.49 15.72
CA ALA A 472 9.95 -23.49 16.34
C ALA A 472 9.93 -23.42 17.88
N GLU A 473 9.88 -22.23 18.46
CA GLU A 473 9.75 -22.04 19.91
C GLU A 473 8.39 -22.53 20.42
N ARG A 474 7.31 -22.23 19.69
CA ARG A 474 5.97 -22.76 19.98
C ARG A 474 5.95 -24.29 19.94
N GLU A 475 6.57 -24.92 18.94
CA GLU A 475 6.65 -26.37 18.85
C GLU A 475 7.43 -26.98 20.02
N ARG A 476 8.53 -26.35 20.44
CA ARG A 476 9.27 -26.77 21.64
C ARG A 476 8.42 -26.67 22.90
N LEU A 477 7.77 -25.53 23.13
CA LEU A 477 6.89 -25.35 24.29
C LEU A 477 5.73 -26.35 24.31
N LEU A 478 5.15 -26.68 23.14
CA LEU A 478 4.12 -27.72 23.04
C LEU A 478 4.68 -29.11 23.31
N ALA A 479 5.90 -29.41 22.88
CA ALA A 479 6.57 -30.68 23.17
C ALA A 479 6.88 -30.81 24.67
N ASP A 480 7.38 -29.74 25.29
CA ASP A 480 7.68 -29.67 26.72
C ASP A 480 6.40 -29.83 27.56
N ALA A 481 5.33 -29.10 27.21
CA ALA A 481 4.03 -29.23 27.88
C ALA A 481 3.44 -30.65 27.74
N LYS A 482 3.60 -31.30 26.59
CA LYS A 482 3.19 -32.69 26.40
C LYS A 482 4.02 -33.66 27.23
N ALA A 483 5.33 -33.45 27.30
CA ALA A 483 6.22 -34.27 28.11
C ALA A 483 5.91 -34.12 29.61
N GLU A 484 5.61 -32.90 30.06
CA GLU A 484 5.21 -32.63 31.45
C GLU A 484 3.84 -33.25 31.77
N ALA A 485 2.86 -33.11 30.87
CA ALA A 485 1.58 -33.79 31.02
C ALA A 485 1.73 -35.32 31.09
N ALA A 486 2.60 -35.91 30.27
CA ALA A 486 2.89 -37.34 30.32
C ALA A 486 3.52 -37.75 31.67
N ARG A 487 4.48 -36.96 32.19
CA ARG A 487 5.08 -37.21 33.51
C ARG A 487 4.05 -37.13 34.64
N ILE A 488 3.14 -36.16 34.61
CA ILE A 488 2.08 -36.03 35.60
C ILE A 488 1.13 -37.24 35.54
N LEU A 489 0.79 -37.70 34.33
CA LEU A 489 -0.05 -38.89 34.15
C LEU A 489 0.65 -40.17 34.64
N ASP A 490 1.94 -40.33 34.36
CA ASP A 490 2.74 -41.45 34.86
C ASP A 490 2.84 -41.43 36.39
N GLN A 491 3.08 -40.25 36.99
CA GLN A 491 3.09 -40.08 38.45
C GLN A 491 1.74 -40.41 39.08
N ALA A 492 0.64 -39.89 38.51
CA ALA A 492 -0.71 -40.23 38.97
C ALA A 492 -1.01 -41.73 38.80
N GLY A 493 -0.46 -42.37 37.75
CA GLY A 493 -0.55 -43.82 37.53
C GLY A 493 0.17 -44.63 38.60
N LEU A 494 1.40 -44.23 38.94
CA LEU A 494 2.20 -44.85 40.00
C LEU A 494 1.54 -44.67 41.38
N GLU A 495 1.06 -43.46 41.70
CA GLU A 495 0.32 -43.20 42.94
C GLU A 495 -0.96 -44.05 43.02
N ALA A 496 -1.69 -44.18 41.92
CA ALA A 496 -2.87 -45.04 41.86
C ALA A 496 -2.51 -46.53 42.04
N GLU A 497 -1.36 -46.99 41.52
CA GLU A 497 -0.86 -48.34 41.74
C GLU A 497 -0.42 -48.56 43.19
N GLU A 498 0.22 -47.58 43.82
CA GLU A 498 0.60 -47.63 45.23
C GLU A 498 -0.64 -47.69 46.13
N VAL A 499 -1.64 -46.86 45.87
CA VAL A 499 -2.93 -46.89 46.60
C VAL A 499 -3.63 -48.23 46.41
N ARG A 500 -3.60 -48.82 45.20
CA ARG A 500 -4.13 -50.17 44.95
C ARG A 500 -3.37 -51.23 45.74
N SER A 501 -2.04 -51.16 45.77
CA SER A 501 -1.20 -52.09 46.53
C SER A 501 -1.47 -51.98 48.04
N GLN A 502 -1.55 -50.76 48.58
CA GLN A 502 -1.91 -50.51 49.98
C GLN A 502 -3.30 -51.06 50.30
N ARG A 503 -4.30 -50.81 49.43
CA ARG A 503 -5.64 -51.40 49.57
C ARG A 503 -5.56 -52.93 49.63
N ASP A 504 -4.83 -53.56 48.72
CA ASP A 504 -4.73 -55.02 48.65
C ASP A 504 -4.02 -55.60 49.88
N GLN A 505 -3.01 -54.90 50.42
CA GLN A 505 -2.38 -55.22 51.69
C GLN A 505 -3.38 -55.13 52.85
N TYR A 506 -4.16 -54.04 52.94
CA TYR A 506 -5.20 -53.90 53.98
C TYR A 506 -6.27 -54.99 53.88
N VAL A 507 -6.69 -55.35 52.67
CA VAL A 507 -7.64 -56.45 52.43
C VAL A 507 -7.03 -57.77 52.88
N SER A 508 -5.79 -58.08 52.49
CA SER A 508 -5.09 -59.31 52.91
C SER A 508 -4.91 -59.39 54.43
N GLU A 509 -4.58 -58.27 55.09
CA GLU A 509 -4.50 -58.21 56.55
C GLU A 509 -5.86 -58.41 57.22
N ALA A 510 -6.92 -57.80 56.66
CA ALA A 510 -8.28 -57.98 57.13
C ALA A 510 -8.74 -59.44 56.99
N GLU A 511 -8.43 -60.08 55.85
CA GLU A 511 -8.69 -61.50 55.60
C GLU A 511 -7.95 -62.39 56.60
N LYS A 512 -6.64 -62.16 56.82
CA LYS A 512 -5.86 -62.90 57.83
C LYS A 512 -6.42 -62.71 59.24
N LYS A 513 -6.85 -61.50 59.61
CA LYS A 513 -7.49 -61.23 60.90
C LYS A 513 -8.83 -61.95 61.01
N ALA A 514 -9.64 -61.96 59.94
CA ALA A 514 -10.90 -62.68 59.88
C ALA A 514 -10.70 -64.20 59.98
N GLU A 515 -9.70 -64.75 59.29
CA GLU A 515 -9.37 -66.18 59.33
C GLU A 515 -8.85 -66.59 60.72
N ASN A 516 -7.98 -65.78 61.33
CA ASN A 516 -7.53 -65.98 62.70
C ASN A 516 -8.69 -65.90 63.71
N ALA A 517 -9.62 -64.95 63.53
CA ALA A 517 -10.82 -64.86 64.36
C ALA A 517 -11.72 -66.09 64.19
N LYS A 518 -11.89 -66.58 62.96
CA LYS A 518 -12.63 -67.81 62.66
C LYS A 518 -11.96 -69.03 63.29
N ARG A 519 -10.64 -69.17 63.17
CA ARG A 519 -9.87 -70.25 63.80
C ARG A 519 -9.97 -70.21 65.32
N ARG A 520 -9.85 -69.03 65.94
CA ARG A 520 -10.08 -68.86 67.39
C ARG A 520 -11.50 -69.21 67.79
N ALA A 521 -12.51 -68.83 67.01
CA ALA A 521 -13.90 -69.22 67.26
C ALA A 521 -14.11 -70.73 67.15
N GLU A 522 -13.48 -71.39 66.17
CA GLU A 522 -13.50 -72.85 66.03
C GLU A 522 -12.77 -73.57 67.17
N GLU A 523 -11.62 -73.05 67.61
CA GLU A 523 -10.87 -73.57 68.76
C GLU A 523 -11.65 -73.39 70.07
N LEU A 524 -12.26 -72.23 70.28
CA LEU A 524 -13.18 -71.99 71.41
C LEU A 524 -14.42 -72.89 71.34
N SER A 525 -14.95 -73.15 70.13
CA SER A 525 -16.05 -74.10 69.96
C SER A 525 -15.63 -75.54 70.27
N LYS A 526 -14.44 -75.95 69.83
CA LYS A 526 -13.88 -77.29 70.12
C LYS A 526 -13.59 -77.46 71.61
N SER A 527 -12.99 -76.45 72.25
CA SER A 527 -12.73 -76.48 73.69
C SER A 527 -14.05 -76.50 74.46
N ALA A 528 -15.01 -75.65 74.13
CA ALA A 528 -16.35 -75.67 74.74
C ALA A 528 -17.05 -77.02 74.57
N LYS A 529 -16.96 -77.67 73.40
CA LYS A 529 -17.47 -79.03 73.17
C LYS A 529 -16.75 -80.07 74.02
N GLN A 530 -15.44 -79.97 74.20
CA GLN A 530 -14.68 -80.86 75.06
C GLN A 530 -15.01 -80.65 76.54
N THR A 531 -15.17 -79.41 76.99
CA THR A 531 -15.61 -79.09 78.36
C THR A 531 -17.02 -79.63 78.58
N ALA A 532 -17.95 -79.39 77.66
CA ALA A 532 -19.30 -79.95 77.72
C ALA A 532 -19.28 -81.49 77.74
N ARG A 533 -18.39 -82.14 76.98
CA ARG A 533 -18.20 -83.60 77.05
C ARG A 533 -17.67 -84.05 78.41
N ARG A 534 -16.63 -83.41 78.94
CA ARG A 534 -16.07 -83.71 80.27
C ARG A 534 -17.10 -83.50 81.38
N ASP A 535 -17.87 -82.41 81.31
CA ASP A 535 -18.93 -82.11 82.26
C ASP A 535 -20.05 -83.16 82.14
N SER A 536 -20.43 -83.55 80.92
CA SER A 536 -21.40 -84.63 80.71
C SER A 536 -20.88 -86.00 81.16
N GLU A 537 -19.60 -86.31 80.99
CA GLU A 537 -18.95 -87.52 81.50
C GLU A 537 -18.84 -87.51 83.02
N ALA A 538 -18.57 -86.35 83.64
CA ALA A 538 -18.58 -86.17 85.10
C ALA A 538 -19.99 -86.33 85.67
N ILE A 539 -21.01 -85.80 85.00
CA ILE A 539 -22.43 -86.02 85.33
C ILE A 539 -22.79 -87.51 85.20
N LEU A 540 -22.35 -88.18 84.14
CA LEU A 540 -22.58 -89.62 83.96
C LEU A 540 -21.79 -90.46 84.98
N ALA A 541 -20.59 -90.06 85.37
CA ALA A 541 -19.78 -90.73 86.38
C ALA A 541 -20.38 -90.57 87.78
N THR A 542 -20.88 -89.39 88.12
CA THR A 542 -21.62 -89.16 89.37
C THR A 542 -22.95 -89.92 89.38
N ALA A 543 -23.70 -89.94 88.27
CA ALA A 543 -24.89 -90.77 88.12
C ALA A 543 -24.59 -92.28 88.24
N ARG A 544 -23.48 -92.76 87.66
CA ARG A 544 -23.02 -94.16 87.80
C ARG A 544 -22.56 -94.47 89.22
N ALA A 545 -21.87 -93.56 89.90
CA ALA A 545 -21.47 -93.74 91.29
C ALA A 545 -22.69 -93.79 92.23
N GLN A 546 -23.70 -92.95 91.98
CA GLN A 546 -24.98 -93.01 92.68
C GLN A 546 -25.74 -94.30 92.38
N ALA A 547 -25.76 -94.77 91.13
CA ALA A 547 -26.35 -96.06 90.76
C ALA A 547 -25.60 -97.24 91.40
N LYS A 548 -24.27 -97.18 91.51
CA LYS A 548 -23.45 -98.21 92.17
C LYS A 548 -23.70 -98.23 93.68
N LYS A 549 -23.82 -97.06 94.32
CA LYS A 549 -24.26 -96.94 95.73
C LYS A 549 -25.64 -97.56 95.94
N LEU A 550 -26.61 -97.28 95.08
CA LEU A 550 -27.95 -97.86 95.17
C LEU A 550 -27.94 -99.40 94.95
N VAL A 551 -27.06 -99.92 94.09
CA VAL A 551 -26.89 -101.37 93.89
C VAL A 551 -26.16 -102.03 95.06
N GLU A 552 -25.21 -101.36 95.70
CA GLU A 552 -24.55 -101.85 96.92
C GLU A 552 -25.48 -101.78 98.14
N GLU A 553 -26.31 -100.74 98.27
CA GLU A 553 -27.39 -100.67 99.26
C GLU A 553 -28.43 -101.79 99.03
N ALA A 554 -28.78 -102.09 97.77
CA ALA A 554 -29.66 -103.21 97.42
C ALA A 554 -29.03 -104.61 97.62
N ARG A 555 -27.69 -104.72 97.57
CA ARG A 555 -26.96 -105.98 97.86
C ARG A 555 -26.67 -106.16 99.35
N ALA A 556 -26.45 -105.08 100.09
CA ALA A 556 -26.33 -105.08 101.55
C ALA A 556 -27.68 -105.39 102.23
N ASN A 557 -28.80 -104.88 101.70
CA ASN A 557 -30.15 -105.23 102.19
C ASN A 557 -30.59 -106.67 101.85
N ARG A 558 -29.87 -107.41 101.00
CA ARG A 558 -30.19 -108.81 100.67
C ARG A 558 -29.37 -109.84 101.46
N ALA A 559 -28.38 -109.40 102.25
CA ALA A 559 -27.50 -110.25 103.05
C ALA A 559 -27.61 -110.00 104.58
N ALA A 560 -28.51 -109.11 105.02
CA ALA A 560 -28.64 -108.73 106.44
C ALA A 560 -30.11 -108.75 106.94
N GLU A 561 -30.93 -109.70 106.46
CA GLU A 561 -32.19 -110.09 107.12
C GLU A 561 -32.02 -111.43 107.86
N LYS A 562 -31.14 -111.45 108.88
CA LYS A 562 -31.24 -112.33 110.07
C LYS A 562 -30.46 -111.70 111.23
N GLY A 563 -31.18 -111.12 112.19
CA GLY A 563 -30.70 -110.94 113.57
C GLY A 563 -30.68 -109.49 114.12
N ALA A 564 -31.75 -109.17 114.88
CA ALA A 564 -31.83 -108.39 116.14
C ALA A 564 -31.03 -107.05 116.27
N GLU A 565 -31.66 -105.88 116.38
CA GLU A 565 -32.38 -105.28 117.55
C GLU A 565 -31.49 -104.30 118.39
N ALA A 566 -31.74 -102.99 118.21
CA ALA A 566 -31.63 -101.84 119.17
C ALA A 566 -30.27 -101.44 119.82
N PRO A 567 -30.11 -100.24 120.45
CA PRO A 567 -30.61 -98.88 120.17
C PRO A 567 -29.55 -97.73 120.33
N ALA A 568 -29.95 -96.50 119.96
CA ALA A 568 -29.61 -95.17 120.53
C ALA A 568 -28.14 -94.71 120.79
N LYS A 569 -27.72 -93.57 120.20
CA LYS A 569 -27.52 -92.26 120.89
C LYS A 569 -26.64 -91.24 120.13
N GLU A 570 -27.14 -90.00 120.16
CA GLU A 570 -26.47 -88.70 120.40
C GLU A 570 -25.45 -88.11 119.39
N ALA A 571 -25.82 -86.88 118.97
CA ALA A 571 -25.11 -85.74 118.35
C ALA A 571 -23.68 -85.46 118.90
N PRO A 572 -22.83 -84.51 118.39
CA PRO A 572 -23.24 -83.17 117.90
C PRO A 572 -22.26 -82.35 116.99
N VAL A 573 -22.66 -81.08 116.73
CA VAL A 573 -21.86 -79.84 116.49
C VAL A 573 -21.01 -79.68 115.19
N ASN A 574 -21.54 -78.85 114.25
CA ASN A 574 -21.04 -77.56 113.67
C ASN A 574 -19.54 -77.14 113.88
N PRO A 575 -19.04 -76.01 113.33
CA PRO A 575 -19.22 -75.26 112.07
C PRO A 575 -17.78 -74.99 111.49
N PRO A 576 -17.33 -73.81 111.01
CA PRO A 576 -17.95 -72.69 110.28
C PRO A 576 -17.11 -72.24 109.05
N ALA A 577 -17.62 -71.18 108.39
CA ALA A 577 -16.84 -70.08 107.80
C ALA A 577 -16.06 -70.39 106.50
N ASN A 578 -15.78 -69.45 105.59
CA ASN A 578 -15.81 -68.01 105.68
C ASN A 578 -15.64 -67.39 104.29
N LYS A 579 -16.22 -66.20 104.15
CA LYS A 579 -15.73 -65.02 103.41
C LYS A 579 -15.40 -65.19 101.91
N GLY A 580 -15.97 -64.38 101.04
CA GLY A 580 -16.27 -62.96 101.21
C GLY A 580 -15.37 -62.16 100.27
N ARG A 581 -15.99 -61.48 99.32
CA ARG A 581 -16.02 -60.01 99.19
C ARG A 581 -14.67 -59.33 98.99
N GLY A 582 -14.58 -58.49 97.96
CA GLY A 582 -13.67 -57.34 98.01
C GLY A 582 -13.28 -56.76 96.65
N ARG A 583 -14.07 -55.78 96.20
CA ARG A 583 -13.65 -54.52 95.49
C ARG A 583 -12.45 -53.84 96.23
N PRO A 584 -11.83 -52.68 95.83
CA PRO A 584 -12.05 -51.73 94.71
C PRO A 584 -10.75 -51.00 94.16
N GLN A 585 -10.93 -49.89 93.41
CA GLN A 585 -10.08 -48.66 93.25
C GLN A 585 -8.71 -48.76 92.53
N ALA A 586 -8.04 -47.70 92.01
CA ALA A 586 -8.32 -46.39 91.40
C ALA A 586 -6.97 -45.62 91.28
N GLY A 587 -6.78 -44.79 90.23
CA GLY A 587 -5.75 -43.71 90.10
C GLY A 587 -4.35 -44.14 89.61
N GLY A 588 -3.53 -43.37 88.88
CA GLY A 588 -3.56 -41.99 88.35
C GLY A 588 -2.11 -41.41 88.23
N LYS A 589 -1.90 -40.41 87.34
CA LYS A 589 -0.73 -39.47 87.13
C LYS A 589 0.35 -39.83 86.06
N GLN A 590 0.55 -39.06 84.97
CA GLN A 590 1.17 -37.70 84.72
C GLN A 590 2.71 -37.80 84.45
N ALA A 591 3.43 -37.08 83.54
CA ALA A 591 3.29 -35.77 82.87
C ALA A 591 4.24 -35.55 81.65
N SER A 592 3.98 -34.48 80.85
CA SER A 592 4.87 -33.50 80.11
C SER A 592 5.81 -33.98 78.97
N SER A 593 6.11 -33.28 77.85
CA SER A 593 6.15 -31.85 77.39
C SER A 593 6.21 -31.81 75.82
N GLU A 594 5.51 -30.95 75.04
CA GLU A 594 5.89 -29.61 74.49
C GLU A 594 6.39 -29.56 73.00
N ALA A 595 5.91 -28.54 72.24
CA ALA A 595 6.35 -27.94 70.94
C ALA A 595 6.29 -28.79 69.62
N ALA A 596 5.59 -28.44 68.51
CA ALA A 596 5.51 -27.26 67.60
C ALA A 596 6.48 -27.27 66.39
N GLN A 597 5.97 -27.33 65.14
CA GLN A 597 6.41 -26.63 63.89
C GLN A 597 5.80 -27.30 62.63
N LYS A 598 4.90 -26.63 61.88
CA LYS A 598 5.12 -25.81 60.67
C LYS A 598 5.76 -26.56 59.47
N VAL A 599 4.99 -26.72 58.39
CA VAL A 599 5.49 -26.84 57.00
C VAL A 599 5.16 -25.53 56.28
N PRO A 600 6.10 -24.88 55.57
CA PRO A 600 5.80 -23.68 54.79
C PRO A 600 5.38 -24.03 53.37
N THR A 601 4.38 -23.28 52.91
CA THR A 601 4.13 -22.90 51.52
C THR A 601 5.26 -22.02 50.98
N THR A 602 5.80 -22.40 49.83
CA THR A 602 5.97 -21.55 48.64
C THR A 602 5.92 -22.44 47.42
#